data_AF-A0A3S4UNI2-F1
#
_entry.id   AF-A0A3S4UNI2-F1
#
_cell.length_a   1.000
_cell.length_b   1.000
_cell.length_c   1.000
_cell.angle_alpha   90.00
_cell.angle_beta   90.00
_cell.angle_gamma   90.00
#
_symmetry.space_group_name_H-M   'P 1'
#
loop_
_entity.id
_entity.type
_entity.pdbx_description
1 polymer ?
#
loop_
_entity_poly.entity_id
_entity_poly.type
_entity_poly.pdbx_seq_one_letter_code
_entity_poly.pdbx_strand_id
1 'polypeptide(L)' 'MTISFSQHFLKLHENGMTIIALDADRKELYRQTYYSIGGGFIVDEAHFGQEEESAVSVPYPYKNAEDI' A
#
# COMPACT_ATOMS: atom_id res chain seq x y z
N MET A 1 15.24 -14.83 -9.03
CA MET A 1 14.37 -14.08 -8.09
C MET A 1 14.19 -14.93 -6.85
N THR A 2 14.44 -14.37 -5.68
CA THR A 2 14.34 -15.07 -4.40
C THR A 2 13.20 -14.45 -3.60
N ILE A 3 12.43 -15.27 -2.90
CA ILE A 3 11.36 -14.81 -2.01
C ILE A 3 11.80 -15.15 -0.59
N SER A 4 11.68 -14.18 0.31
CA SER A 4 12.00 -14.34 1.73
C SER A 4 10.79 -13.95 2.55
N PHE A 5 10.44 -14.79 3.52
CA PHE A 5 9.32 -14.56 4.44
C PHE A 5 9.86 -14.07 5.79
N SER A 6 9.32 -12.95 6.28
CA SER A 6 9.60 -12.43 7.62
C SER A 6 8.51 -12.89 8.58
N GLN A 7 8.89 -13.25 9.81
CA GLN A 7 7.94 -13.51 10.91
C GLN A 7 7.47 -12.23 11.61
N HIS A 8 8.09 -11.09 11.30
CA HIS A 8 7.74 -9.80 11.87
C HIS A 8 7.02 -8.94 10.84
N PHE A 9 6.02 -8.19 11.32
CA PHE A 9 5.29 -7.23 10.52
C PHE A 9 6.15 -5.99 10.22
N LEU A 10 5.84 -5.36 9.09
CA LEU A 10 6.32 -4.02 8.79
C LEU A 10 5.56 -2.99 9.64
N LYS A 11 6.14 -1.81 9.83
CA LYS A 11 5.70 -0.84 10.84
C LYS A 11 4.27 -0.32 10.63
N LEU A 12 3.85 -0.16 9.38
CA LEU A 12 2.61 0.56 9.06
C LEU A 12 1.40 -0.37 8.91
N HIS A 13 1.62 -1.63 8.51
CA HIS A 13 0.54 -2.59 8.32
C HIS A 13 1.07 -4.04 8.37
N GLU A 14 0.24 -4.96 8.85
CA GLU A 14 0.59 -6.38 8.98
C GLU A 14 0.85 -7.05 7.62
N ASN A 15 0.08 -6.66 6.60
CA ASN A 15 0.20 -7.17 5.23
C ASN A 15 1.16 -6.31 4.39
N GLY A 16 2.43 -6.28 4.78
CA GLY A 16 3.47 -5.51 4.10
C GLY A 16 4.46 -6.37 3.29
N MET A 17 4.96 -5.84 2.17
CA MET A 17 5.97 -6.48 1.33
C MET A 17 6.95 -5.44 0.79
N THR A 18 8.25 -5.78 0.76
CA THR A 18 9.28 -4.96 0.10
C THR A 18 9.82 -5.68 -1.13
N ILE A 19 9.83 -4.99 -2.26
CA ILE A 19 10.45 -5.44 -3.51
C ILE A 19 11.80 -4.73 -3.66
N ILE A 20 12.85 -5.49 -3.95
CA ILE A 20 14.21 -4.99 -4.14
C ILE A 20 14.72 -5.44 -5.50
N ALA A 21 15.13 -4.49 -6.34
CA ALA A 21 15.83 -4.77 -7.59
C ALA A 21 17.34 -4.66 -7.36
N LEU A 22 18.08 -5.65 -7.84
CA LEU A 22 19.52 -5.75 -7.71
C LEU A 22 20.19 -5.82 -9.10
N ASP A 23 21.39 -5.28 -9.24
CA ASP A 23 22.22 -5.46 -10.44
C ASP A 23 23.00 -6.80 -10.41
N ALA A 24 23.87 -6.99 -11.39
CA ALA A 24 24.69 -8.20 -11.52
C ALA A 24 25.64 -8.42 -10.33
N ASP A 25 26.10 -7.34 -9.69
CA ASP A 25 26.99 -7.35 -8.53
C ASP A 25 26.21 -7.38 -7.20
N ARG A 26 24.89 -7.61 -7.25
CA ARG A 26 23.95 -7.59 -6.13
C ARG A 26 23.82 -6.24 -5.43
N LYS A 27 24.16 -5.14 -6.11
CA LYS A 27 23.91 -3.79 -5.60
C LYS A 27 22.45 -3.42 -5.79
N GLU A 28 21.86 -2.77 -4.79
CA GLU A 28 20.49 -2.27 -4.85
C GLU A 28 20.35 -1.16 -5.91
N LEU A 29 19.45 -1.40 -6.87
CA LEU A 29 19.04 -0.43 -7.89
C LEU A 29 17.74 0.28 -7.49
N TYR A 30 16.86 -0.43 -6.79
CA TYR A 30 15.54 0.06 -6.40
C TYR A 30 15.01 -0.72 -5.20
N ARG A 31 14.23 -0.04 -4.37
CA ARG A 31 13.52 -0.62 -3.23
C ARG A 31 12.18 0.10 -3.08
N GLN A 32 11.12 -0.68 -2.96
CA GLN A 32 9.80 -0.15 -2.66
C GLN A 32 9.05 -1.07 -1.72
N THR A 33 8.40 -0.46 -0.73
CA THR A 33 7.53 -1.15 0.20
C THR A 33 6.08 -0.86 -0.18
N TYR A 34 5.25 -1.90 -0.17
CA TYR A 34 3.82 -1.87 -0.43
C TYR A 34 3.06 -2.53 0.72
N TYR A 35 1.84 -2.07 0.93
CA TYR A 35 0.93 -2.58 1.94
C TYR A 35 -0.43 -2.90 1.31
N SER A 36 -0.98 -4.06 1.63
CA SER A 36 -2.37 -4.41 1.27
C SER A 36 -3.32 -3.91 2.35
N ILE A 37 -4.21 -2.98 2.02
CA ILE A 37 -5.07 -2.24 2.97
C ILE A 37 -6.53 -2.73 3.00
N GLY A 38 -6.82 -3.87 2.38
CA GLY A 38 -8.14 -4.51 2.38
C GLY A 38 -8.92 -4.28 1.09
N GLY A 39 -9.93 -5.13 0.82
CA GLY A 39 -10.77 -5.03 -0.39
C GLY A 39 -10.05 -5.26 -1.74
N GLY A 40 -8.78 -5.67 -1.71
CA GLY A 40 -7.93 -5.84 -2.90
C GLY A 40 -7.07 -4.61 -3.25
N PHE A 41 -7.11 -3.55 -2.44
CA PHE A 41 -6.33 -2.33 -2.65
C PHE A 41 -4.93 -2.43 -2.02
N ILE A 42 -3.95 -1.80 -2.68
CA ILE A 42 -2.58 -1.66 -2.20
C ILE A 42 -2.18 -0.18 -2.17
N VAL A 43 -1.28 0.17 -1.27
CA VAL A 43 -0.65 1.49 -1.20
C VAL A 43 0.84 1.33 -0.99
N ASP A 44 1.64 2.24 -1.55
CA ASP A 44 3.06 2.28 -1.24
C ASP A 44 3.32 2.95 0.12
N GLU A 45 4.53 2.77 0.65
CA GLU A 45 4.90 3.31 1.95
C GLU A 45 4.85 4.84 2.05
N ALA A 46 5.13 5.56 0.96
CA ALA A 46 5.13 7.02 0.96
C ALA A 46 3.71 7.60 1.02
N HIS A 47 2.74 6.87 0.47
CA HIS A 47 1.33 7.28 0.43
C HIS A 47 0.47 6.62 1.52
N PHE A 48 1.07 5.85 2.43
CA PHE A 48 0.32 5.16 3.47
C PHE A 48 -0.43 6.14 4.38
N GLY A 49 -1.74 5.95 4.52
CA GLY A 49 -2.60 6.80 5.34
C GLY A 49 -2.91 8.17 4.74
N GLN A 50 -2.46 8.45 3.51
CA GLN A 50 -2.95 9.60 2.74
C GLN A 50 -4.30 9.25 2.14
N GLU A 51 -5.27 10.16 2.29
CA GLU A 51 -6.54 10.03 1.60
C GLU A 51 -6.31 10.28 0.11
N GLU A 52 -6.68 9.33 -0.74
CA GLU A 52 -6.77 9.60 -2.17
C GLU A 52 -7.90 10.61 -2.38
N GLU A 53 -7.57 11.80 -2.88
CA GLU A 53 -8.54 12.81 -3.29
C GLU A 53 -9.31 12.35 -4.54
N SER A 54 -10.20 11.38 -4.35
CA SER A 54 -11.20 11.01 -5.35
C SER A 54 -12.45 11.86 -5.14
N ALA A 55 -12.33 13.17 -5.33
CA ALA A 55 -13.45 14.09 -5.28
C ALA A 55 -14.28 14.01 -6.58
N VAL A 56 -14.79 12.81 -6.90
CA VAL A 56 -15.86 12.70 -7.90
C VAL A 56 -17.11 13.28 -7.26
N SER A 57 -17.49 14.48 -7.71
CA SER A 57 -18.74 15.10 -7.25
C SER A 57 -19.92 14.26 -7.72
N VAL A 58 -20.59 13.61 -6.77
CA VAL A 58 -21.83 12.86 -7.01
C VAL A 58 -23.03 13.71 -6.57
N PRO A 59 -24.21 13.59 -7.23
CA PRO A 59 -25.36 14.47 -6.97
C PRO A 59 -25.93 14.38 -5.55
N TYR A 60 -25.84 13.21 -4.93
CA TYR A 60 -26.36 12.94 -3.59
C TYR A 60 -25.30 12.17 -2.78
N PRO A 61 -24.29 12.85 -2.21
CA PRO A 61 -23.28 12.21 -1.37
C PRO A 61 -23.90 11.82 -0.01
N TYR A 62 -23.73 10.57 0.40
CA TYR A 62 -24.13 10.08 1.71
C TYR A 62 -22.95 9.40 2.39
N LYS A 63 -22.86 9.55 3.72
CA LYS A 63 -21.83 8.95 4.56
C LYS A 63 -22.42 8.16 5.72
N ASN A 64 -23.59 8.55 6.20
CA ASN A 64 -24.29 7.94 7.32
C ASN A 64 -25.65 7.38 6.87
N ALA A 65 -26.20 6.48 7.67
CA ALA A 65 -27.51 5.88 7.39
C ALA A 65 -28.65 6.91 7.38
N GLU A 66 -28.51 8.04 8.08
CA GLU A 66 -29.49 9.13 8.15
C GLU A 66 -29.52 10.01 6.89
N ASP A 67 -28.52 9.87 6.00
CA ASP A 67 -28.43 10.64 4.77
C ASP A 67 -29.32 10.08 3.63
N ILE A 68 -29.98 8.92 3.84
CA ILE A 68 -30.81 8.18 2.87
C ILE A 68 -32.27 8.09 3.34
#